data_AF-A0A7R8HAP0-F1
#
_entry.id   AF-A0A7R8HAP0-F1
#
_cell.length_a   1.000
_cell.length_b   1.000
_cell.length_c   1.000
_cell.angle_alpha   90.00
_cell.angle_beta   90.00
_cell.angle_gamma   90.00
#
_symmetry.space_group_name_H-M   'P 1'
#
loop_
_entity.id
_entity.type
_entity.pdbx_description
1 polymer ?
#
loop_
_entity_poly.entity_id
_entity_poly.type
_entity_poly.pdbx_seq_one_letter_code
_entity_poly.pdbx_strand_id
1 'polypeptide(L)'
;MGVRYNAEKKKIGMYYTTPVYQFRMKCHLCDNHFEIKTDPGNLDYVILSGARRQEKRWDPTQNGQVVPDDKDTIKKLYNDPMFKLEHGTEDKAKSIELAKPRIEALCRVQDRVKDDYLANRALRDEMRIARRAKKAQEGVDNALREKASINIELVPENDDDIKNGFAA
;
A
#
# COMPACT_ATOMS: atom_id res chain seq x y z
N MET A 1 -6.41 12.69 12.62
CA MET A 1 -7.67 13.41 12.41
C MET A 1 -8.57 13.14 13.60
N GLY A 2 -9.15 14.16 14.23
CA GLY A 2 -10.00 14.03 15.42
C GLY A 2 -11.38 14.63 15.18
N VAL A 3 -12.43 13.97 15.68
CA VAL A 3 -13.84 14.41 15.58
C VAL A 3 -14.31 14.92 16.94
N ARG A 4 -15.14 15.97 16.95
CA ARG A 4 -15.66 16.57 18.18
C ARG A 4 -16.86 15.76 18.70
N TYR A 5 -16.90 15.51 20.00
CA TYR A 5 -18.01 14.83 20.68
C TYR A 5 -18.43 15.60 21.92
N ASN A 6 -19.73 15.59 22.22
CA ASN A 6 -20.23 15.96 23.54
C ASN A 6 -20.00 14.76 24.46
N ALA A 7 -19.25 14.96 25.55
CA ALA A 7 -18.81 13.89 26.43
C ALA A 7 -19.11 14.21 27.89
N GLU A 8 -19.51 13.19 28.65
CA GLU A 8 -19.60 13.26 30.10
C GLU A 8 -18.21 13.05 30.70
N LYS A 9 -17.70 14.06 31.42
CA LYS A 9 -16.40 14.01 32.10
C LYS A 9 -16.58 13.60 33.56
N LYS A 10 -15.92 12.52 33.98
CA LYS A 10 -15.88 12.04 35.37
C LYS A 10 -14.43 11.93 35.85
N LYS A 11 -14.17 12.30 37.11
CA LYS A 11 -12.87 12.09 37.75
C LYS A 11 -12.92 10.74 38.48
N ILE A 12 -12.12 9.76 38.04
CA ILE A 12 -12.11 8.43 38.67
C ILE A 12 -11.03 8.33 39.75
N GLY A 13 -9.90 9.02 39.57
CA GLY A 13 -8.74 8.85 40.44
C GLY A 13 -7.65 9.88 40.22
N MET A 14 -6.48 9.58 40.78
CA MET A 14 -5.26 10.39 40.68
C MET A 14 -4.09 9.48 40.30
N TYR A 15 -3.24 9.95 39.39
CA TYR A 15 -1.92 9.40 39.11
C TYR A 15 -0.89 10.36 39.67
N TYR A 16 -0.32 10.02 40.83
CA TYR A 16 0.43 10.96 41.69
C TYR A 16 -0.38 12.23 41.95
N THR A 17 0.08 13.38 41.44
CA THR A 17 -0.60 14.69 41.57
C THR A 17 -1.58 14.99 40.43
N THR A 18 -1.60 14.18 39.37
CA THR A 18 -2.41 14.44 38.17
C THR A 18 -3.75 13.69 38.22
N PRO A 19 -4.91 14.37 38.06
CA PRO A 19 -6.20 13.70 38.06
C PRO A 19 -6.42 12.85 36.80
N VAL A 20 -6.93 11.64 36.99
CA VAL A 20 -7.33 10.73 35.91
C VAL A 20 -8.81 10.96 35.61
N TYR A 21 -9.11 11.33 34.37
CA TYR A 21 -10.46 11.55 33.87
C TYR A 21 -10.93 10.40 32.98
N GLN A 22 -12.22 10.07 33.09
CA GLN A 22 -12.95 9.22 32.17
C GLN A 22 -13.98 10.04 31.42
N PHE A 23 -14.04 9.77 30.12
CA PHE A 23 -14.96 10.41 29.20
C PHE A 23 -15.88 9.35 28.62
N ARG A 24 -17.19 9.54 28.77
CA ARG A 24 -18.21 8.72 28.14
C ARG A 24 -18.90 9.53 27.06
N MET A 25 -18.95 9.01 25.84
CA MET A 25 -19.59 9.68 24.70
C MET A 25 -20.25 8.67 23.76
N LYS A 26 -21.25 9.13 22.99
CA LYS A 26 -22.04 8.31 22.07
C LYS A 26 -21.33 8.18 20.71
N CYS A 27 -21.39 7.01 20.09
CA CYS A 27 -20.95 6.82 18.70
C CYS A 27 -21.86 7.59 17.73
N HIS A 28 -21.31 8.09 16.61
CA HIS A 28 -22.09 8.79 15.58
C HIS A 28 -22.83 7.83 14.64
N LEU A 29 -22.39 6.56 14.56
CA LEU A 29 -22.96 5.53 13.67
C LEU A 29 -23.94 4.61 14.38
N CYS A 30 -23.87 4.49 15.72
CA CYS A 30 -24.71 3.58 16.49
C CYS A 30 -25.10 4.17 17.85
N ASP A 31 -26.11 3.59 18.49
CA ASP A 31 -26.62 4.09 19.77
C ASP A 31 -25.74 3.77 20.98
N ASN A 32 -24.66 3.04 20.77
CA ASN A 32 -23.74 2.62 21.82
C ASN A 32 -22.85 3.78 22.29
N HIS A 33 -22.50 3.74 23.58
CA HIS A 33 -21.52 4.64 24.18
C HIS A 33 -20.18 3.93 24.29
N PHE A 34 -19.11 4.70 24.13
CA PHE A 34 -17.75 4.24 24.39
C PHE A 34 -17.11 5.09 25.49
N GLU A 35 -16.21 4.46 26.24
CA GLU A 35 -15.56 5.06 27.40
C GLU A 35 -14.05 5.02 27.24
N ILE A 36 -13.41 6.16 27.46
CA ILE A 36 -11.96 6.31 27.43
C ILE A 36 -11.47 6.94 28.73
N LYS A 37 -10.29 6.54 29.20
CA LYS A 37 -9.62 7.14 30.36
C LYS A 37 -8.27 7.74 29.96
N THR A 38 -7.88 8.81 30.62
CA THR A 38 -6.52 9.38 30.49
C THR A 38 -5.51 8.48 31.21
N ASP A 39 -4.37 8.20 30.58
CA ASP A 39 -3.22 7.55 31.20
C ASP A 39 -2.01 8.50 31.20
N PRO A 40 -1.77 9.23 32.31
CA PRO A 40 -0.67 10.18 32.38
C PRO A 40 0.73 9.54 32.34
N GLY A 41 0.87 8.25 32.65
CA GLY A 41 2.17 7.57 32.64
C GLY A 41 2.70 7.34 31.22
N ASN A 42 1.81 6.96 30.31
CA ASN A 42 2.14 6.68 28.91
C ASN A 42 1.80 7.84 27.96
N LEU A 43 1.32 8.97 28.48
CA LEU A 43 0.85 10.13 27.71
C LEU A 43 -0.21 9.76 26.66
N ASP A 44 -1.09 8.81 26.99
CA ASP A 44 -2.06 8.25 26.06
C ASP A 44 -3.47 8.14 26.67
N TYR A 45 -4.44 7.74 25.86
CA TYR A 45 -5.78 7.37 26.30
C TYR A 45 -5.99 5.87 26.19
N VAL A 46 -6.53 5.27 27.24
CA VAL A 46 -6.89 3.85 27.26
C VAL A 46 -8.38 3.72 27.04
N ILE A 47 -8.76 2.91 26.07
CA ILE A 47 -10.16 2.59 25.80
C ILE A 47 -10.61 1.54 26.82
N LEU A 48 -11.69 1.81 27.53
CA LEU A 48 -12.28 0.88 28.50
C LEU A 48 -13.37 0.02 27.86
N SER A 49 -14.27 0.63 27.10
CA SER A 49 -15.43 -0.06 26.53
C SER A 49 -15.92 0.60 25.24
N GLY A 50 -16.59 -0.17 24.40
CA GLY A 50 -17.32 0.32 23.23
C GLY A 50 -16.49 0.74 22.02
N ALA A 51 -15.16 0.72 22.10
CA ALA A 51 -14.28 1.03 20.97
C ALA A 51 -13.02 0.16 20.99
N ARG A 52 -12.35 0.10 19.84
CA ARG A 52 -11.01 -0.48 19.70
C ARG A 52 -10.09 0.54 19.04
N ARG A 53 -8.82 0.56 19.45
CA ARG A 53 -7.84 1.44 18.81
C ARG A 53 -7.60 0.93 17.40
N GLN A 54 -7.65 1.83 16.42
CA GLN A 54 -7.16 1.50 15.10
C GLN A 54 -5.63 1.53 15.16
N GLU A 55 -5.00 0.36 15.17
CA GLU A 55 -3.55 0.25 15.07
C GLU A 55 -3.13 0.58 13.64
N LYS A 56 -2.61 1.80 13.47
CA LYS A 56 -1.95 2.25 12.23
C LYS A 56 -0.43 2.17 12.34
N ARG A 57 0.10 1.37 13.27
CA ARG A 57 1.54 1.08 13.30
C ARG A 57 1.84 0.25 12.08
N TRP A 58 2.29 0.94 11.03
CA TRP A 58 2.84 0.32 9.85
C TRP A 58 4.10 -0.42 10.25
N ASP A 59 4.16 -1.72 9.96
CA ASP A 59 5.38 -2.50 10.14
C ASP A 59 6.34 -2.16 8.99
N PRO A 60 7.46 -1.45 9.26
CA PRO A 60 8.38 -1.03 8.22
C PRO A 60 9.01 -2.20 7.47
N THR A 61 9.02 -3.41 8.06
CA THR A 61 9.57 -4.62 7.43
C THR A 61 8.74 -5.11 6.25
N GLN A 62 7.43 -4.84 6.23
CA GLN A 62 6.52 -5.31 5.17
C GLN A 62 6.72 -4.57 3.84
N ASN A 63 7.37 -3.41 3.83
CA ASN A 63 7.54 -2.58 2.63
C ASN A 63 8.88 -2.81 1.91
N GLY A 64 9.70 -3.75 2.38
CA GLY A 64 11.08 -3.94 1.88
C GLY A 64 11.99 -2.72 2.10
N GLN A 65 11.60 -1.81 3.00
CA GLN A 65 12.43 -0.68 3.40
C GLN A 65 13.48 -1.14 4.39
N VAL A 66 14.69 -0.57 4.31
CA VAL A 66 15.73 -0.83 5.31
C VAL A 66 15.28 -0.22 6.63
N VAL A 67 14.86 -1.08 7.55
CA VAL A 67 14.43 -0.68 8.89
C VAL A 67 15.68 -0.45 9.72
N PRO A 68 15.81 0.70 10.41
CA PRO A 68 16.89 0.88 11.37
C PRO A 68 16.83 -0.20 12.45
N ASP A 69 18.00 -0.67 12.86
CA ASP A 69 18.14 -1.62 13.95
C ASP A 69 17.50 -1.09 15.25
N ASP A 70 16.86 -1.99 16.01
CA ASP A 70 16.29 -1.67 17.30
C ASP A 70 17.35 -1.15 18.30
N LYS A 71 16.92 -0.34 19.27
CA LYS A 71 17.85 0.20 20.28
C LYS A 71 18.62 -0.89 21.04
N ASP A 72 18.03 -2.06 21.21
CA ASP A 72 18.67 -3.17 21.92
C ASP A 72 19.64 -3.95 21.04
N THR A 73 19.39 -4.07 19.73
CA THR A 73 20.38 -4.64 18.81
C THR A 73 21.56 -3.70 18.68
N ILE A 74 21.35 -2.38 18.56
CA ILE A 74 22.43 -1.38 18.53
C ILE A 74 23.33 -1.49 19.78
N LYS A 75 22.74 -1.65 20.98
CA LYS A 75 23.52 -1.86 22.22
C LYS A 75 24.35 -3.15 22.14
N LYS A 76 23.79 -4.26 21.64
CA LYS A 76 24.51 -5.53 21.48
C LYS A 76 25.65 -5.41 20.47
N LEU A 77 25.42 -4.74 19.34
CA LEU A 77 26.46 -4.45 18.35
C LEU A 77 27.63 -3.64 18.91
N TYR A 78 27.39 -2.78 19.91
CA TYR A 78 28.44 -2.01 20.58
C TYR A 78 29.14 -2.81 21.70
N ASN A 79 28.37 -3.53 22.50
CA ASN A 79 28.88 -4.19 23.71
C ASN A 79 29.47 -5.58 23.48
N ASP A 80 29.04 -6.29 22.43
CA ASP A 80 29.44 -7.68 22.15
C ASP A 80 30.18 -7.79 20.80
N PRO A 81 31.51 -8.00 20.83
CA PRO A 81 32.32 -8.16 19.62
C PRO A 81 31.97 -9.40 18.77
N MET A 82 31.53 -10.50 19.39
CA MET A 82 31.18 -11.73 18.67
C MET A 82 29.87 -11.54 17.92
N PHE A 83 28.87 -10.96 18.57
CA PHE A 83 27.60 -10.60 17.96
C PHE A 83 27.78 -9.67 16.76
N LYS A 84 28.66 -8.67 16.87
CA LYS A 84 29.01 -7.76 15.78
C LYS A 84 29.65 -8.49 14.58
N LEU A 85 30.52 -9.46 14.84
CA LEU A 85 31.16 -10.24 13.78
C LEU A 85 30.13 -11.08 13.02
N GLU A 86 29.28 -11.81 13.74
CA GLU A 86 28.21 -12.64 13.18
C GLU A 86 27.24 -11.79 12.34
N HIS A 87 26.74 -10.68 12.89
CA HIS A 87 25.86 -9.76 12.17
C HIS A 87 26.51 -9.25 10.87
N GLY A 88 27.79 -8.86 10.94
CA GLY A 88 28.53 -8.42 9.76
C GLY A 88 28.71 -9.51 8.71
N THR A 89 28.81 -10.79 9.09
CA THR A 89 28.85 -11.90 8.13
C THR A 89 27.49 -12.19 7.50
N GLU A 90 26.42 -12.14 8.28
CA GLU A 90 25.05 -12.31 7.79
C GLU A 90 24.66 -11.21 6.80
N ASP A 91 25.01 -9.95 7.08
CA ASP A 91 24.71 -8.83 6.19
C ASP A 91 25.46 -8.96 4.86
N LYS A 92 26.71 -9.44 4.89
CA LYS A 92 27.45 -9.77 3.67
C LYS A 92 26.79 -10.91 2.90
N ALA A 93 26.34 -11.97 3.58
CA ALA A 93 25.64 -13.07 2.94
C ALA A 93 24.35 -12.60 2.26
N LYS A 94 23.49 -11.83 2.96
CA LYS A 94 22.28 -11.22 2.39
C LYS A 94 22.60 -10.35 1.17
N SER A 95 23.67 -9.57 1.22
CA SER A 95 24.10 -8.74 0.08
C SER A 95 24.49 -9.58 -1.15
N ILE A 96 25.10 -10.74 -0.94
CA ILE A 96 25.54 -11.64 -2.01
C ILE A 96 24.36 -12.42 -2.58
N GLU A 97 23.50 -12.97 -1.71
CA GLU A 97 22.42 -13.87 -2.13
C GLU A 97 21.22 -13.14 -2.71
N LEU A 98 20.86 -11.97 -2.18
CA LEU A 98 19.67 -11.23 -2.61
C LEU A 98 20.03 -10.08 -3.55
N ALA A 99 20.99 -9.24 -3.16
CA ALA A 99 21.23 -7.98 -3.88
C ALA A 99 22.02 -8.20 -5.17
N LYS A 100 23.07 -9.05 -5.18
CA LYS A 100 23.86 -9.29 -6.41
C LYS A 100 23.04 -9.86 -7.57
N PRO A 101 22.28 -10.96 -7.45
CA PRO A 101 21.52 -11.49 -8.60
C PRO A 101 20.45 -10.51 -9.06
N ARG A 102 19.85 -9.75 -8.13
CA ARG A 102 18.89 -8.69 -8.47
C ARG A 102 19.55 -7.57 -9.28
N ILE A 103 20.71 -7.08 -8.85
CA ILE A 103 21.48 -6.06 -9.57
C ILE A 103 21.91 -6.59 -10.94
N GLU A 104 22.39 -7.83 -11.02
CA GLU A 104 22.79 -8.45 -12.29
C GLU A 104 21.60 -8.55 -13.25
N ALA A 105 20.42 -8.96 -12.76
CA ALA A 105 19.20 -8.97 -13.57
C ALA A 105 18.83 -7.57 -14.08
N LEU A 106 18.95 -6.53 -13.24
CA LEU A 106 18.72 -5.14 -13.64
C LEU A 106 19.73 -4.67 -14.69
N CYS A 107 21.02 -4.98 -14.50
CA CYS A 107 22.05 -4.67 -15.49
C CYS A 107 21.79 -5.37 -16.83
N ARG A 108 21.38 -6.66 -16.82
CA ARG A 108 21.01 -7.38 -18.05
C ARG A 108 19.84 -6.73 -18.79
N VAL A 109 18.85 -6.19 -18.06
CA VAL A 109 17.73 -5.44 -18.68
C VAL A 109 18.24 -4.11 -19.24
N GLN A 110 19.05 -3.38 -18.47
CA GLN A 110 19.60 -2.09 -18.87
C GLN A 110 20.52 -2.22 -20.10
N ASP A 111 21.25 -3.32 -20.23
CA ASP A 111 22.10 -3.61 -21.38
C ASP A 111 21.30 -3.66 -22.70
N ARG A 112 20.02 -4.05 -22.66
CA ARG A 112 19.13 -4.08 -23.84
C ARG A 112 18.75 -2.69 -24.33
N VAL A 113 18.79 -1.68 -23.46
CA VAL A 113 18.42 -0.29 -23.75
C VAL A 113 19.63 0.63 -23.77
N LYS A 114 20.85 0.10 -23.94
CA LYS A 114 22.06 0.91 -24.08
C LYS A 114 21.97 1.94 -25.21
N ASP A 115 21.29 1.61 -26.29
CA ASP A 115 20.94 2.54 -27.36
C ASP A 115 19.50 3.03 -27.16
N ASP A 116 19.38 4.14 -26.43
CA ASP A 116 18.11 4.79 -26.14
C ASP A 116 17.33 5.13 -27.42
N TYR A 117 18.01 5.48 -28.51
CA TYR A 117 17.35 5.90 -29.75
C TYR A 117 16.66 4.72 -30.44
N LEU A 118 17.36 3.60 -30.60
CA LEU A 118 16.81 2.40 -31.23
C LEU A 118 15.68 1.79 -30.40
N ALA A 119 15.84 1.71 -29.08
CA ALA A 119 14.80 1.20 -28.18
C ALA A 119 13.53 2.07 -28.25
N ASN A 120 13.67 3.39 -28.19
CA ASN A 120 12.54 4.32 -28.29
C ASN A 120 11.90 4.31 -29.68
N ARG A 121 12.66 4.09 -30.74
CA ARG A 121 12.11 3.95 -32.09
C ARG A 121 11.24 2.70 -32.20
N ALA A 122 11.74 1.53 -31.78
CA ALA A 122 10.99 0.28 -31.82
C ALA A 122 9.67 0.38 -31.04
N LEU A 123 9.73 0.91 -29.81
CA LEU A 123 8.55 1.10 -28.97
C LEU A 123 7.54 2.07 -29.59
N ARG A 124 8.00 3.16 -30.22
CA ARG A 124 7.11 4.09 -30.93
C ARG A 124 6.46 3.45 -32.16
N ASP A 125 7.18 2.62 -32.89
CA ASP A 125 6.66 1.93 -34.07
C ASP A 125 5.59 0.88 -33.67
N GLU A 126 5.83 0.09 -32.62
CA GLU A 126 4.81 -0.82 -32.04
C GLU A 126 3.57 -0.06 -31.55
N MET A 127 3.77 1.02 -30.79
CA MET A 127 2.65 1.85 -30.31
C MET A 127 1.86 2.51 -31.44
N ARG A 128 2.51 2.88 -32.56
CA ARG A 128 1.82 3.40 -33.74
C ARG A 128 0.95 2.35 -34.39
N ILE A 129 1.44 1.11 -34.51
CA ILE A 129 0.67 -0.02 -35.05
C ILE A 129 -0.52 -0.33 -34.14
N ALA A 130 -0.29 -0.47 -32.83
CA ALA A 130 -1.34 -0.72 -31.85
C ALA A 130 -2.40 0.40 -31.84
N ARG A 131 -1.99 1.67 -31.92
CA ARG A 131 -2.92 2.81 -32.01
C ARG A 131 -3.76 2.79 -33.29
N ARG A 132 -3.16 2.43 -34.43
CA ARG A 132 -3.89 2.29 -35.70
C ARG A 132 -4.92 1.18 -35.62
N ALA A 133 -4.55 0.01 -35.08
CA ALA A 133 -5.46 -1.11 -34.87
C ALA A 133 -6.61 -0.74 -33.94
N LYS A 134 -6.30 -0.13 -32.78
CA LYS A 134 -7.31 0.32 -31.82
C LYS A 134 -8.26 1.35 -32.43
N LYS A 135 -7.74 2.34 -33.17
CA LYS A 135 -8.58 3.35 -33.84
C LYS A 135 -9.48 2.73 -34.92
N ALA A 136 -9.02 1.70 -35.61
CA ALA A 136 -9.83 0.97 -36.58
C ALA A 136 -10.98 0.21 -35.89
N GLN A 137 -10.70 -0.49 -34.77
CA GLN A 137 -11.72 -1.14 -33.95
C GLN A 137 -12.72 -0.13 -33.37
N GLU A 138 -12.24 0.96 -32.75
CA GLU A 138 -13.08 2.05 -32.23
C GLU A 138 -14.01 2.62 -33.33
N GLY A 139 -13.57 2.67 -34.58
CA GLY A 139 -14.40 3.10 -35.72
C GLY A 139 -15.54 2.12 -36.03
N VAL A 140 -15.26 0.81 -36.02
CA VAL A 140 -16.27 -0.25 -36.21
C VAL A 140 -17.26 -0.27 -35.04
N ASP A 141 -16.74 -0.21 -33.82
CA ASP A 141 -17.52 -0.20 -32.58
C ASP A 141 -18.45 1.01 -32.50
N ASN A 142 -17.98 2.19 -32.90
CA ASN A 142 -18.82 3.39 -32.95
C ASN A 142 -19.93 3.26 -33.99
N ALA A 143 -19.65 2.68 -35.16
CA ALA A 143 -20.69 2.42 -36.17
C ALA A 143 -21.74 1.40 -35.68
N LEU A 144 -21.33 0.39 -34.91
CA LEU A 144 -22.25 -0.56 -34.30
C LEU A 144 -23.11 0.10 -33.21
N ARG A 145 -22.50 0.94 -32.36
CA ARG A 145 -23.19 1.72 -31.31
C ARG A 145 -24.23 2.67 -31.89
N GLU A 146 -23.91 3.35 -32.99
CA GLU A 146 -24.85 4.22 -33.71
C GLU A 146 -26.03 3.42 -34.28
N LYS A 147 -25.78 2.28 -34.93
CA LYS A 147 -26.83 1.40 -35.45
C LYS A 147 -27.73 0.85 -34.35
N ALA A 148 -27.15 0.43 -33.23
CA ALA A 148 -27.86 -0.16 -32.11
C ALA A 148 -28.45 0.87 -31.13
N SER A 149 -28.07 2.16 -31.25
CA SER A 149 -28.40 3.24 -30.30
C SER A 149 -27.99 2.92 -28.85
N ILE A 150 -26.82 2.31 -28.65
CA ILE A 150 -26.30 1.87 -27.33
C ILE A 150 -25.10 2.74 -26.92
N ASN A 151 -25.06 3.17 -25.65
CA ASN A 151 -23.95 3.95 -25.09
C ASN A 151 -23.19 3.16 -24.01
N ILE A 152 -22.67 1.99 -24.38
CA ILE A 152 -21.94 1.07 -23.49
C ILE A 152 -20.63 0.68 -24.18
N GLU A 153 -19.52 0.61 -23.44
CA GLU A 153 -18.20 0.24 -24.00
C GLU A 153 -18.23 -1.20 -24.50
N LEU A 154 -17.86 -1.39 -25.78
CA LEU A 154 -17.90 -2.71 -26.43
C LEU A 154 -16.61 -3.47 -26.15
N VAL A 155 -16.75 -4.76 -25.87
CA VAL A 155 -15.66 -5.71 -25.65
C VAL A 155 -15.31 -6.36 -26.99
N PRO A 156 -14.06 -6.80 -27.24
CA PRO A 156 -13.72 -7.55 -28.44
C PRO A 156 -14.66 -8.73 -28.69
N GLU A 157 -15.02 -8.94 -29.95
CA GLU A 157 -15.89 -10.02 -30.41
C GLU A 157 -15.28 -11.40 -30.11
N ASN A 158 -16.10 -12.34 -29.65
CA ASN A 158 -15.70 -13.74 -29.49
C ASN A 158 -16.12 -14.57 -30.71
N ASP A 159 -15.49 -15.75 -30.88
CA ASP A 159 -15.76 -16.65 -32.01
C ASP A 159 -17.23 -17.09 -32.13
N ASP A 160 -17.98 -17.10 -31.02
CA ASP A 160 -19.41 -17.43 -31.01
C ASP A 160 -20.28 -16.25 -31.46
N ASP A 161 -19.84 -15.00 -31.28
CA ASP A 161 -20.51 -13.80 -31.76
C ASP A 161 -20.44 -13.72 -33.30
N ILE A 162 -19.30 -14.16 -33.86
CA ILE A 162 -19.08 -14.23 -35.31
C ILE A 162 -19.99 -15.29 -35.96
N LYS A 163 -20.22 -16.43 -35.29
CA LYS A 163 -21.08 -17.51 -35.81
C LYS A 163 -22.57 -17.20 -35.69
N ASN A 164 -22.97 -16.48 -34.64
CA ASN A 164 -24.36 -16.14 -34.37
C ASN A 164 -24.75 -14.74 -34.90
N GLY A 165 -23.83 -14.03 -35.56
CA GLY A 165 -24.08 -12.76 -36.21
C GLY A 165 -25.22 -12.90 -37.22
N PHE A 166 -26.40 -12.39 -36.86
CA PHE A 166 -27.59 -12.37 -37.70
C PHE A 166 -27.24 -11.77 -39.07
N ALA A 167 -27.22 -12.62 -40.10
CA ALA A 167 -27.24 -12.21 -41.49
C ALA A 167 -28.51 -11.38 -41.72
N ALA A 168 -28.32 -10.11 -42.09
CA ALA A 168 -29.31 -9.27 -42.74
C ALA A 168 -28.88 -9.07 -44.19
#